data_AF-A0A7C7Y7D9-F1
#
_entry.id   AF-A0A7C7Y7D9-F1
#
_cell.length_a   1.000
_cell.length_b   1.000
_cell.length_c   1.000
_cell.angle_alpha   90.00
_cell.angle_beta   90.00
_cell.angle_gamma   90.00
#
_symmetry.space_group_name_H-M   'P 1'
#
loop_
_entity.id
_entity.type
_entity.pdbx_description
1 polymer ?
#
loop_
_entity_poly.entity_id
_entity_poly.type
_entity_poly.pdbx_seq_one_letter_code
_entity_poly.pdbx_strand_id
1 'polypeptide(L)'
;MRKPIRREPSFLSSSGIRNRFLHVEELPGRSTENTYTHWRLRSRRNVRITLTHGRLCPSGRRQVLTTEQLAEYHRDGFLVLKGQISEGDICRLEQGFRRNPPLDGTLYDTRKLSYPEPGRYTLANNCLKDPDLAFLAEHDQIVPAAAEVLGAEPKLSAFVIYDRTPQSSGLPSHNDYKRWRPVGSSMNWVFTTIPFCDFDQSTGQLLVAPGSHHTERIHRGLERPLEVEAPTRPSEDSYIDPELKRGDLLLMNMHLWHRANGNTSNSHRIGAFNKYAAANAPPATGWFLYDDQVNDALSPTGRSVLARHSNKTIDSTRLLLVRESNDREVLLLTDPQGRLALPGGPTFTEKAIADWDAGNYIAALQAAVRDQLRIETPWVSYVGDFPEGDGLCRVYAYTLNGLGFPVHYAGAEWMDRQRLQSAKPDLLGGWEIEALDLWVDDEIVRGKGLTQAQCRVNQYAY
;
A
#
# COMPACT_ATOMS: atom_id res chain seq x y z
N MET A 1 -59.89 -47.25 -10.96
CA MET A 1 -60.99 -46.26 -11.11
C MET A 1 -61.10 -45.42 -9.84
N ARG A 2 -61.60 -44.17 -9.95
CA ARG A 2 -62.17 -43.30 -8.87
C ARG A 2 -61.28 -42.85 -7.68
N LYS A 3 -60.59 -41.72 -7.90
CA LYS A 3 -60.78 -40.38 -7.25
C LYS A 3 -60.60 -40.17 -5.71
N PRO A 4 -60.39 -38.90 -5.23
CA PRO A 4 -59.31 -38.59 -4.28
C PRO A 4 -59.77 -37.92 -2.96
N ILE A 5 -58.80 -37.55 -2.10
CA ILE A 5 -59.00 -36.64 -0.95
C ILE A 5 -58.02 -35.45 -1.01
N ARG A 6 -58.45 -34.32 -0.44
CA ARG A 6 -57.94 -32.94 -0.62
C ARG A 6 -56.62 -32.67 0.12
N ARG A 7 -55.90 -31.63 -0.33
CA ARG A 7 -54.91 -30.87 0.46
C ARG A 7 -55.48 -29.50 0.82
N GLU A 8 -55.25 -29.04 2.04
CA GLU A 8 -55.27 -27.63 2.44
C GLU A 8 -53.86 -27.23 2.90
N PRO A 9 -53.44 -25.95 2.76
CA PRO A 9 -52.13 -25.49 3.18
C PRO A 9 -52.17 -24.67 4.49
N SER A 10 -51.21 -24.92 5.37
CA SER A 10 -50.77 -23.95 6.37
C SER A 10 -49.31 -24.22 6.72
N PHE A 11 -48.52 -23.15 6.89
CA PHE A 11 -47.54 -22.95 7.96
C PHE A 11 -46.73 -21.66 7.73
N LEU A 12 -46.73 -20.80 8.75
CA LEU A 12 -45.83 -19.65 8.91
C LEU A 12 -44.98 -19.89 10.16
N SER A 13 -43.67 -19.91 10.03
CA SER A 13 -42.66 -19.76 11.09
C SER A 13 -41.26 -19.79 10.45
N SER A 14 -40.18 -19.25 11.03
CA SER A 14 -40.02 -18.18 12.03
C SER A 14 -38.54 -17.78 12.02
N SER A 15 -38.21 -16.49 11.90
CA SER A 15 -36.82 -16.01 12.02
C SER A 15 -36.48 -15.66 13.48
N GLY A 16 -35.30 -16.06 13.93
CA GLY A 16 -34.86 -15.83 15.30
C GLY A 16 -33.36 -16.02 15.48
N ILE A 17 -32.59 -14.95 15.28
CA ILE A 17 -31.16 -14.90 15.62
C ILE A 17 -31.02 -14.28 17.02
N ARG A 18 -30.30 -14.97 17.92
CA ARG A 18 -29.91 -14.45 19.23
C ARG A 18 -28.40 -14.25 19.25
N ASN A 19 -27.95 -13.02 19.52
CA ASN A 19 -26.62 -12.77 20.07
C ASN A 19 -26.76 -12.22 21.49
N ARG A 20 -25.99 -12.79 22.42
CA ARG A 20 -25.83 -12.32 23.81
C ARG A 20 -24.40 -12.57 24.23
N PHE A 21 -23.65 -11.50 24.50
CA PHE A 21 -22.65 -11.48 25.57
C PHE A 21 -22.72 -10.10 26.23
N LEU A 22 -22.82 -10.09 27.56
CA LEU A 22 -22.88 -8.90 28.39
C LEU A 22 -22.11 -9.23 29.66
N HIS A 23 -20.91 -8.67 29.80
CA HIS A 23 -20.17 -8.70 31.06
C HIS A 23 -20.56 -7.48 31.89
N VAL A 24 -20.72 -7.67 33.20
CA VAL A 24 -21.18 -6.62 34.12
C VAL A 24 -20.23 -6.60 35.31
N GLU A 25 -19.70 -5.41 35.63
CA GLU A 25 -18.87 -5.16 36.80
C GLU A 25 -19.33 -3.85 37.45
N GLU A 26 -19.37 -3.81 38.79
CA GLU A 26 -19.97 -2.71 39.56
C GLU A 26 -18.88 -1.85 40.23
N LEU A 27 -18.92 -0.53 40.02
CA LEU A 27 -18.07 0.45 40.73
C LEU A 27 -18.90 1.68 41.19
N PRO A 28 -18.61 2.29 42.35
CA PRO A 28 -19.42 3.39 42.90
C PRO A 28 -18.81 4.79 42.65
N GLY A 29 -19.65 5.77 42.26
CA GLY A 29 -19.38 7.19 42.57
C GLY A 29 -19.56 8.26 41.49
N ARG A 30 -20.79 8.79 41.38
CA ARG A 30 -21.23 10.15 40.97
C ARG A 30 -20.49 10.94 39.85
N SER A 31 -21.37 11.46 38.96
CA SER A 31 -21.28 12.74 38.20
C SER A 31 -20.68 12.70 36.77
N THR A 32 -21.07 13.55 35.80
CA THR A 32 -22.24 14.47 35.68
C THR A 32 -22.68 14.62 34.19
N GLU A 33 -23.69 15.48 33.94
CA GLU A 33 -24.12 16.15 32.70
C GLU A 33 -24.95 15.40 31.61
N ASN A 34 -25.97 16.15 31.15
CA ASN A 34 -26.72 16.10 29.88
C ASN A 34 -27.43 14.80 29.46
N THR A 35 -28.61 14.58 30.03
CA THR A 35 -29.54 13.50 29.67
C THR A 35 -30.76 14.00 28.88
N TYR A 36 -30.85 13.71 27.58
CA TYR A 36 -32.14 13.68 26.89
C TYR A 36 -32.87 12.37 27.22
N THR A 37 -34.08 12.45 27.77
CA THR A 37 -34.77 11.28 28.35
C THR A 37 -35.96 10.84 27.50
N HIS A 38 -35.82 9.77 26.71
CA HIS A 38 -36.96 9.03 26.19
C HIS A 38 -37.46 8.01 27.23
N TRP A 39 -38.65 8.23 27.77
CA TRP A 39 -39.27 7.34 28.74
C TRP A 39 -40.00 6.16 28.07
N ARG A 40 -39.48 4.94 28.23
CA ARG A 40 -40.25 3.75 28.70
C ARG A 40 -39.38 2.48 28.82
N LEU A 41 -38.74 2.32 29.98
CA LEU A 41 -38.48 1.01 30.58
C LEU A 41 -38.23 1.22 32.09
N ARG A 42 -39.09 0.64 32.94
CA ARG A 42 -38.97 0.78 34.40
C ARG A 42 -37.88 -0.16 34.91
N SER A 43 -36.68 0.36 35.13
CA SER A 43 -35.63 -0.30 35.92
C SER A 43 -34.97 0.72 36.85
N ARG A 44 -34.80 0.38 38.13
CA ARG A 44 -34.25 1.28 39.17
C ARG A 44 -32.71 1.22 39.25
N ARG A 45 -32.01 1.37 38.11
CA ARG A 45 -30.53 1.46 38.09
C ARG A 45 -30.08 2.54 37.11
N ASN A 46 -29.22 3.44 37.59
CA ASN A 46 -28.53 4.41 36.72
C ASN A 46 -27.47 3.65 35.92
N VAL A 47 -27.63 3.59 34.59
CA VAL A 47 -26.64 3.00 33.67
C VAL A 47 -26.10 4.13 32.80
N ARG A 48 -24.78 4.36 32.83
CA ARG A 48 -24.11 5.25 31.87
C ARG A 48 -23.66 4.40 30.69
N ILE A 49 -24.33 4.56 29.55
CA ILE A 49 -23.93 3.89 28.31
C ILE A 49 -23.06 4.88 27.52
N THR A 50 -21.76 4.61 27.40
CA THR A 50 -20.87 5.38 26.52
C THR A 50 -21.08 4.92 25.08
N LEU A 51 -22.04 5.53 24.39
CA LEU A 51 -22.20 5.40 22.95
C LEU A 51 -21.25 6.38 22.25
N THR A 52 -20.16 5.88 21.67
CA THR A 52 -19.37 6.61 20.67
C THR A 52 -20.20 6.81 19.41
N HIS A 53 -20.94 7.92 19.39
CA HIS A 53 -21.71 8.37 18.23
C HIS A 53 -20.74 8.85 17.15
N GLY A 54 -20.25 7.92 16.33
CA GLY A 54 -19.54 8.26 15.10
C GLY A 54 -20.45 9.11 14.22
N ARG A 55 -19.98 10.29 13.81
CA ARG A 55 -20.69 11.09 12.82
C ARG A 55 -20.61 10.39 11.46
N LEU A 56 -21.69 10.45 10.70
CA LEU A 56 -21.66 10.05 9.30
C LEU A 56 -20.92 11.15 8.53
N CYS A 57 -19.84 10.79 7.84
CA CYS A 57 -19.19 11.69 6.89
C CYS A 57 -20.09 11.91 5.65
N PRO A 58 -19.88 12.97 4.86
CA PRO A 58 -20.61 13.18 3.60
C PRO A 58 -20.50 12.01 2.59
N SER A 59 -19.50 11.15 2.76
CA SER A 59 -19.27 9.92 1.98
C SER A 59 -20.08 8.69 2.46
N GLY A 60 -20.93 8.84 3.49
CA GLY A 60 -21.73 7.74 4.06
C GLY A 60 -20.93 6.71 4.88
N ARG A 61 -19.60 6.85 4.97
CA ARG A 61 -18.75 6.02 5.83
C ARG A 61 -18.83 6.49 7.29
N ARG A 62 -18.73 5.54 8.22
CA ARG A 62 -18.61 5.80 9.67
C ARG A 62 -17.18 6.26 9.94
N GLN A 63 -17.02 7.47 10.49
CA GLN A 63 -15.72 7.96 10.89
C GLN A 63 -15.17 7.13 12.07
N VAL A 64 -13.89 6.73 12.02
CA VAL A 64 -13.20 5.97 13.08
C VAL A 64 -12.18 6.80 13.84
N LEU A 65 -11.55 7.81 13.22
CA LEU A 65 -10.69 8.77 13.90
C LEU A 65 -11.51 10.00 14.33
N THR A 66 -11.13 10.65 15.42
CA THR A 66 -11.68 11.97 15.74
C THR A 66 -11.06 13.07 14.87
N THR A 67 -11.69 14.24 14.80
CA THR A 67 -11.13 15.41 14.12
C THR A 67 -9.78 15.81 14.69
N GLU A 68 -9.62 15.68 16.01
CA GLU A 68 -8.41 15.97 16.75
C GLU A 68 -7.29 14.99 16.38
N GLN A 69 -7.59 13.68 16.35
CA GLN A 69 -6.64 12.64 15.92
C GLN A 69 -6.16 12.83 14.47
N LEU A 70 -7.06 13.21 13.57
CA LEU A 70 -6.69 13.51 12.18
C LEU A 70 -5.84 14.78 12.08
N ALA A 71 -6.14 15.81 12.89
CA ALA A 71 -5.33 17.02 12.97
C ALA A 71 -3.95 16.77 13.60
N GLU A 72 -3.84 15.88 14.58
CA GLU A 72 -2.58 15.38 15.14
C GLU A 72 -1.74 14.69 14.05
N TYR A 73 -2.34 13.75 13.31
CA TYR A 73 -1.66 13.09 12.18
C TYR A 73 -1.12 14.07 11.14
N HIS A 74 -1.91 15.09 10.75
CA HIS A 74 -1.47 16.08 9.77
C HIS A 74 -0.44 17.08 10.30
N ARG A 75 -0.43 17.36 11.61
CA ARG A 75 0.56 18.25 12.23
C ARG A 75 1.88 17.53 12.48
N ASP A 76 1.82 16.36 13.10
CA ASP A 76 2.99 15.66 13.62
C ASP A 76 3.51 14.59 12.64
N GLY A 77 2.71 14.22 11.63
CA GLY A 77 3.02 13.19 10.63
C GLY A 77 2.86 11.75 11.13
N PHE A 78 2.34 11.55 12.35
CA PHE A 78 1.99 10.24 12.90
C PHE A 78 0.82 10.33 13.89
N LEU A 79 0.22 9.18 14.20
CA LEU A 79 -0.83 9.01 15.19
C LEU A 79 -0.70 7.65 15.87
N VAL A 80 -0.84 7.61 17.21
CA VAL A 80 -0.86 6.35 17.97
C VAL A 80 -2.28 6.09 18.49
N LEU A 81 -2.84 4.94 18.12
CA LEU A 81 -4.11 4.44 18.61
C LEU A 81 -3.83 3.34 19.64
N LYS A 82 -4.07 3.64 20.92
CA LYS A 82 -3.67 2.76 22.04
C LYS A 82 -4.60 1.55 22.17
N GLY A 83 -4.01 0.35 22.25
CA GLY A 83 -4.75 -0.91 22.42
C GLY A 83 -5.76 -1.22 21.30
N GLN A 84 -5.49 -0.76 20.08
CA GLN A 84 -6.40 -0.84 18.93
C GLN A 84 -6.57 -2.28 18.40
N ILE A 85 -5.56 -3.13 18.55
CA ILE A 85 -5.55 -4.54 18.12
C ILE A 85 -5.73 -5.42 19.35
N SER A 86 -6.68 -6.36 19.30
CA SER A 86 -7.02 -7.16 20.47
C SER A 86 -5.93 -8.18 20.81
N GLU A 87 -5.81 -8.55 22.09
CA GLU A 87 -4.89 -9.59 22.54
C GLU A 87 -5.15 -10.94 21.84
N GLY A 88 -6.40 -11.23 21.49
CA GLY A 88 -6.76 -12.42 20.70
C GLY A 88 -6.19 -12.37 19.27
N ASP A 89 -6.21 -11.19 18.64
CA ASP A 89 -5.67 -10.98 17.30
C ASP A 89 -4.13 -11.03 17.29
N ILE A 90 -3.46 -10.45 18.31
CA ILE A 90 -2.01 -10.59 18.46
C ILE A 90 -1.63 -12.07 18.70
N CYS A 91 -2.33 -12.77 19.60
CA CYS A 91 -2.13 -14.20 19.82
C CYS A 91 -2.31 -15.03 18.53
N ARG A 92 -3.28 -14.67 17.68
CA ARG A 92 -3.51 -15.29 16.36
C ARG A 92 -2.36 -15.03 15.40
N LEU A 93 -1.89 -13.79 15.31
CA LEU A 93 -0.74 -13.41 14.48
C LEU A 93 0.54 -14.14 14.89
N GLU A 94 0.79 -14.29 16.19
CA GLU A 94 1.92 -15.09 16.67
C GLU A 94 1.80 -16.58 16.30
N GLN A 95 0.60 -17.14 16.21
CA GLN A 95 0.41 -18.53 15.75
C GLN A 95 0.75 -18.66 14.27
N GLY A 96 0.31 -17.71 13.43
CA GLY A 96 0.73 -17.61 12.04
C GLY A 96 2.25 -17.45 11.90
N PHE A 97 2.86 -16.54 12.65
CA PHE A 97 4.31 -16.32 12.66
C PHE A 97 5.10 -17.57 13.10
N ARG A 98 4.65 -18.31 14.13
CA ARG A 98 5.31 -19.56 14.55
C ARG A 98 5.30 -20.67 13.48
N ARG A 99 4.29 -20.67 12.58
CA ARG A 99 4.23 -21.62 11.45
C ARG A 99 5.06 -21.19 10.25
N ASN A 100 5.36 -19.90 10.14
CA ASN A 100 6.03 -19.29 9.00
C ASN A 100 7.31 -18.58 9.48
N PRO A 101 8.46 -19.29 9.59
CA PRO A 101 9.70 -18.68 10.07
C PRO A 101 10.13 -17.50 9.17
N PRO A 102 10.63 -16.39 9.72
CA PRO A 102 10.85 -15.12 9.01
C PRO A 102 12.08 -15.12 8.10
N LEU A 103 12.03 -15.96 7.06
CA LEU A 103 13.14 -16.27 6.16
C LEU A 103 12.85 -15.93 4.69
N ASP A 104 11.63 -15.49 4.35
CA ASP A 104 11.19 -15.29 2.96
C ASP A 104 11.48 -13.88 2.41
N GLY A 105 11.78 -12.90 3.26
CA GLY A 105 11.91 -11.50 2.86
C GLY A 105 13.22 -10.82 3.26
N THR A 106 14.33 -11.53 3.48
CA THR A 106 15.53 -10.92 4.09
C THR A 106 16.16 -9.84 3.21
N LEU A 107 16.30 -8.63 3.78
CA LEU A 107 17.01 -7.44 3.26
C LEU A 107 18.49 -7.64 2.90
N TYR A 108 19.02 -8.84 3.10
CA TYR A 108 20.42 -9.21 2.93
C TYR A 108 20.51 -10.57 2.26
N ASP A 109 21.70 -10.87 1.75
CA ASP A 109 22.06 -12.20 1.26
C ASP A 109 21.68 -13.27 2.30
N THR A 110 20.67 -14.10 1.99
CA THR A 110 20.13 -15.17 2.87
C THR A 110 21.22 -16.12 3.36
N ARG A 111 22.36 -16.19 2.67
CA ARG A 111 23.54 -16.98 3.04
C ARG A 111 24.32 -16.41 4.23
N LYS A 112 23.93 -15.25 4.79
CA LYS A 112 24.63 -14.56 5.89
C LYS A 112 23.90 -14.51 7.24
N LEU A 113 22.63 -14.89 7.29
CA LEU A 113 21.83 -14.87 8.52
C LEU A 113 21.22 -16.26 8.75
N SER A 114 21.27 -16.74 9.99
CA SER A 114 20.73 -18.04 10.40
C SER A 114 19.75 -17.80 11.53
N TYR A 115 18.45 -17.77 11.24
CA TYR A 115 17.45 -17.56 12.29
C TYR A 115 17.56 -18.65 13.38
N PRO A 116 17.57 -18.32 14.69
CA PRO A 116 17.28 -17.03 15.30
C PRO A 116 18.51 -16.21 15.77
N GLU A 117 19.70 -16.39 15.19
CA GLU A 117 20.93 -15.65 15.56
C GLU A 117 20.72 -14.11 15.53
N PRO A 118 21.45 -13.32 16.33
CA PRO A 118 21.31 -11.87 16.43
C PRO A 118 21.23 -11.15 15.08
N GLY A 119 20.07 -10.54 14.77
CA GLY A 119 19.82 -9.95 13.47
C GLY A 119 18.40 -9.40 13.28
N ARG A 120 18.12 -8.94 12.05
CA ARG A 120 16.80 -8.49 11.60
C ARG A 120 16.26 -9.50 10.59
N TYR A 121 15.11 -10.07 10.90
CA TYR A 121 14.39 -11.04 10.07
C TYR A 121 13.05 -10.48 9.68
N THR A 122 12.51 -10.98 8.56
CA THR A 122 11.27 -10.49 7.96
C THR A 122 10.53 -11.64 7.30
N LEU A 123 9.25 -11.76 7.65
CA LEU A 123 8.24 -12.58 7.02
C LEU A 123 7.36 -11.65 6.16
N ALA A 124 7.32 -11.82 4.84
CA ALA A 124 6.86 -10.77 3.92
C ALA A 124 5.88 -11.22 2.82
N ASN A 125 5.04 -10.27 2.41
CA ASN A 125 4.15 -10.27 1.25
C ASN A 125 3.29 -11.54 1.07
N ASN A 126 3.84 -12.60 0.48
CA ASN A 126 3.11 -13.82 0.16
C ASN A 126 2.95 -14.77 1.35
N CYS A 127 3.51 -14.45 2.52
CA CYS A 127 3.15 -15.09 3.79
C CYS A 127 1.66 -14.93 4.15
N LEU A 128 0.96 -13.94 3.56
CA LEU A 128 -0.49 -13.73 3.68
C LEU A 128 -1.36 -14.91 3.23
N LYS A 129 -0.79 -15.94 2.60
CA LYS A 129 -1.51 -17.20 2.31
C LYS A 129 -1.94 -17.95 3.57
N ASP A 130 -1.29 -17.73 4.71
CA ASP A 130 -1.76 -18.22 6.01
C ASP A 130 -2.93 -17.33 6.51
N PRO A 131 -4.15 -17.86 6.72
CA PRO A 131 -5.30 -17.06 7.14
C PRO A 131 -5.13 -16.33 8.47
N ASP A 132 -4.24 -16.80 9.36
CA ASP A 132 -3.92 -16.11 10.63
C ASP A 132 -2.89 -14.98 10.46
N LEU A 133 -2.39 -14.78 9.24
CA LEU A 133 -1.65 -13.58 8.82
C LEU A 133 -2.52 -12.71 7.89
N ALA A 134 -3.28 -13.34 6.99
CA ALA A 134 -4.16 -12.70 6.00
C ALA A 134 -5.03 -11.59 6.59
N PHE A 135 -5.71 -11.88 7.70
CA PHE A 135 -6.72 -10.99 8.28
C PHE A 135 -6.16 -9.62 8.70
N LEU A 136 -4.86 -9.51 8.99
CA LEU A 136 -4.24 -8.24 9.38
C LEU A 136 -4.14 -7.27 8.20
N ALA A 137 -4.06 -7.76 6.96
CA ALA A 137 -4.10 -6.91 5.77
C ALA A 137 -5.44 -6.17 5.61
N GLU A 138 -6.55 -6.83 6.00
CA GLU A 138 -7.93 -6.33 5.90
C GLU A 138 -8.54 -5.90 7.25
N HIS A 139 -7.72 -5.74 8.29
CA HIS A 139 -8.18 -5.56 9.68
C HIS A 139 -9.12 -4.36 9.86
N ASP A 140 -10.25 -4.59 10.53
CA ASP A 140 -11.37 -3.64 10.62
C ASP A 140 -11.04 -2.34 11.37
N GLN A 141 -10.05 -2.37 12.26
CA GLN A 141 -9.50 -1.18 12.90
C GLN A 141 -8.37 -0.48 12.12
N ILE A 142 -7.69 -1.18 11.20
CA ILE A 142 -6.51 -0.63 10.48
C ILE A 142 -6.95 0.04 9.18
N VAL A 143 -7.72 -0.68 8.35
CA VAL A 143 -8.06 -0.21 6.99
C VAL A 143 -8.90 1.07 7.02
N PRO A 144 -9.93 1.23 7.89
CA PRO A 144 -10.67 2.49 7.97
C PRO A 144 -9.82 3.66 8.48
N ALA A 145 -8.94 3.42 9.46
CA ALA A 145 -8.04 4.45 9.99
C ALA A 145 -7.02 4.90 8.93
N ALA A 146 -6.47 3.95 8.16
CA ALA A 146 -5.64 4.23 6.99
C ALA A 146 -6.42 5.01 5.91
N ALA A 147 -7.69 4.66 5.66
CA ALA A 147 -8.52 5.35 4.66
C ALA A 147 -8.77 6.83 5.00
N GLU A 148 -8.93 7.14 6.28
CA GLU A 148 -9.14 8.52 6.75
C GLU A 148 -7.88 9.38 6.62
N VAL A 149 -6.71 8.86 7.02
CA VAL A 149 -5.44 9.62 6.88
C VAL A 149 -4.95 9.73 5.44
N LEU A 150 -5.32 8.78 4.57
CA LEU A 150 -5.04 8.83 3.12
C LEU A 150 -6.03 9.70 2.35
N GLY A 151 -7.25 9.89 2.87
CA GLY A 151 -8.37 10.52 2.16
C GLY A 151 -8.94 9.69 1.00
N ALA A 152 -8.59 8.39 0.91
CA ALA A 152 -8.87 7.53 -0.25
C ALA A 152 -9.07 6.06 0.17
N GLU A 153 -9.44 5.18 -0.76
CA GLU A 153 -9.42 3.74 -0.50
C GLU A 153 -7.97 3.24 -0.32
N PRO A 154 -7.63 2.55 0.78
CA PRO A 154 -6.29 2.00 1.00
C PRO A 154 -6.04 0.78 0.13
N LYS A 155 -4.86 0.71 -0.48
CA LYS A 155 -4.36 -0.46 -1.20
C LYS A 155 -3.04 -0.93 -0.60
N LEU A 156 -3.01 -2.18 -0.16
CA LEU A 156 -1.85 -2.83 0.41
C LEU A 156 -0.71 -2.86 -0.61
N SER A 157 0.38 -2.19 -0.28
CA SER A 157 1.60 -2.10 -1.08
C SER A 157 2.68 -3.05 -0.56
N ALA A 158 2.71 -3.29 0.75
CA ALA A 158 3.51 -4.32 1.39
C ALA A 158 2.87 -4.82 2.68
N PHE A 159 3.16 -6.08 3.00
CA PHE A 159 2.86 -6.70 4.28
C PHE A 159 4.14 -7.31 4.83
N VAL A 160 4.53 -6.97 6.06
CA VAL A 160 5.73 -7.56 6.68
C VAL A 160 5.50 -7.74 8.17
N ILE A 161 5.75 -8.95 8.68
CA ILE A 161 6.04 -9.16 10.09
C ILE A 161 7.56 -9.22 10.23
N TYR A 162 8.11 -8.43 11.15
CA TYR A 162 9.54 -8.38 11.39
C TYR A 162 9.86 -8.90 12.79
N ASP A 163 11.06 -9.45 12.89
CA ASP A 163 11.66 -9.86 14.16
C ASP A 163 13.05 -9.23 14.29
N ARG A 164 13.24 -8.50 15.38
CA ARG A 164 14.56 -8.14 15.89
C ARG A 164 14.89 -9.07 17.02
N THR A 165 15.69 -10.08 16.73
CA THR A 165 16.12 -11.09 17.70
C THR A 165 16.95 -10.43 18.83
N PRO A 166 17.14 -11.10 19.97
CA PRO A 166 18.01 -10.63 21.04
C PRO A 166 19.38 -10.15 20.53
N GLN A 167 19.90 -9.07 21.12
CA GLN A 167 21.20 -8.46 20.78
C GLN A 167 21.32 -7.94 19.33
N SER A 168 20.21 -7.70 18.63
CA SER A 168 20.22 -7.15 17.27
C SER A 168 20.42 -5.62 17.22
N SER A 169 21.02 -5.15 16.12
CA SER A 169 21.35 -3.74 15.93
C SER A 169 20.13 -2.85 15.62
N GLY A 170 20.32 -1.54 15.77
CA GLY A 170 19.34 -0.54 15.38
C GLY A 170 19.18 -0.38 13.85
N LEU A 171 18.23 0.46 13.45
CA LEU A 171 18.21 1.08 12.12
C LEU A 171 18.50 2.58 12.25
N PRO A 172 19.32 3.16 11.36
CA PRO A 172 19.60 4.58 11.35
C PRO A 172 18.34 5.40 10.99
N SER A 173 18.43 6.71 11.23
CA SER A 173 17.46 7.70 10.80
C SER A 173 17.20 7.64 9.29
N HIS A 174 15.93 7.49 8.89
CA HIS A 174 15.46 7.52 7.51
C HIS A 174 13.99 7.94 7.43
N ASN A 175 13.54 8.33 6.23
CA ASN A 175 12.13 8.27 5.82
C ASN A 175 11.98 7.23 4.70
N ASP A 176 10.75 6.79 4.45
CA ASP A 176 10.47 5.62 3.61
C ASP A 176 10.02 5.93 2.18
N TYR A 177 9.96 7.21 1.78
CA TYR A 177 9.78 7.56 0.36
C TYR A 177 11.03 7.19 -0.44
N LYS A 178 10.85 6.35 -1.47
CA LYS A 178 11.94 5.75 -2.24
C LYS A 178 11.50 5.57 -3.69
N ARG A 179 11.94 6.46 -4.60
CA ARG A 179 11.50 6.52 -6.01
C ARG A 179 11.75 5.26 -6.87
N TRP A 180 12.56 4.32 -6.39
CA TRP A 180 12.85 3.04 -7.04
C TRP A 180 12.10 1.84 -6.43
N ARG A 181 11.31 2.02 -5.36
CA ARG A 181 10.65 0.94 -4.64
C ARG A 181 9.16 0.83 -5.02
N PRO A 182 8.68 -0.34 -5.48
CA PRO A 182 7.24 -0.66 -5.55
C PRO A 182 6.48 -0.30 -4.27
N VAL A 183 7.13 -0.48 -3.12
CA VAL A 183 6.53 -0.24 -1.81
C VAL A 183 6.65 1.21 -1.32
N GLY A 184 7.55 2.01 -1.92
CA GLY A 184 7.93 3.34 -1.42
C GLY A 184 7.80 4.49 -2.42
N SER A 185 7.40 4.23 -3.67
CA SER A 185 7.32 5.21 -4.78
C SER A 185 5.93 5.77 -5.04
N SER A 186 4.93 5.47 -4.20
CA SER A 186 3.63 6.16 -4.20
C SER A 186 3.79 7.58 -3.66
N MET A 187 2.93 8.50 -4.11
CA MET A 187 2.88 9.89 -3.65
C MET A 187 1.97 10.12 -2.43
N ASN A 188 1.18 9.12 -2.03
CA ASN A 188 0.32 9.19 -0.85
C ASN A 188 0.14 7.78 -0.27
N TRP A 189 0.96 7.45 0.72
CA TRP A 189 0.87 6.16 1.42
C TRP A 189 1.19 6.31 2.93
N VAL A 190 0.60 5.42 3.73
CA VAL A 190 0.75 5.38 5.19
C VAL A 190 1.43 4.08 5.62
N PHE A 191 2.39 4.21 6.53
CA PHE A 191 3.01 3.11 7.24
C PHE A 191 2.19 2.80 8.48
N THR A 192 1.76 1.55 8.65
CA THR A 192 1.18 1.08 9.91
C THR A 192 2.22 0.26 10.66
N THR A 193 2.25 0.36 11.98
CA THR A 193 3.07 -0.50 12.85
C THR A 193 2.24 -1.02 14.01
N ILE A 194 2.28 -2.34 14.19
CA ILE A 194 1.54 -3.07 15.21
C ILE A 194 2.56 -3.83 16.07
N PRO A 195 2.85 -3.39 17.30
CA PRO A 195 3.77 -4.08 18.20
C PRO A 195 3.15 -5.37 18.73
N PHE A 196 3.88 -6.48 18.65
CA PHE A 196 3.51 -7.72 19.35
C PHE A 196 4.15 -7.75 20.76
N CYS A 197 5.10 -6.87 21.04
CA CYS A 197 5.60 -6.61 22.38
C CYS A 197 5.70 -5.11 22.61
N ASP A 198 5.95 -4.69 23.85
CA ASP A 198 6.34 -3.31 24.13
C ASP A 198 7.66 -2.98 23.41
N PHE A 199 7.74 -1.78 22.83
CA PHE A 199 8.96 -1.25 22.21
C PHE A 199 9.64 -0.28 23.17
N ASP A 200 10.13 -0.83 24.28
CA ASP A 200 10.78 -0.07 25.35
C ASP A 200 12.31 0.05 25.15
N GLN A 201 13.00 0.65 26.12
CA GLN A 201 14.45 0.86 26.09
C GLN A 201 15.26 -0.45 25.97
N SER A 202 14.73 -1.58 26.47
CA SER A 202 15.41 -2.88 26.43
C SER A 202 15.16 -3.62 25.12
N THR A 203 13.91 -3.71 24.66
CA THR A 203 13.53 -4.41 23.43
C THR A 203 13.90 -3.60 22.19
N GLY A 204 13.94 -2.27 22.30
CA GLY A 204 14.31 -1.31 21.26
C GLY A 204 13.13 -0.42 20.85
N GLN A 205 13.22 0.87 21.14
CA GLN A 205 12.18 1.84 20.75
C GLN A 205 12.11 2.05 19.24
N LEU A 206 10.92 2.35 18.71
CA LEU A 206 10.74 2.98 17.39
C LEU A 206 10.58 4.48 17.61
N LEU A 207 11.64 5.25 17.37
CA LEU A 207 11.64 6.69 17.60
C LEU A 207 11.21 7.43 16.33
N VAL A 208 10.35 8.44 16.49
CA VAL A 208 9.84 9.30 15.41
C VAL A 208 10.26 10.74 15.65
N ALA A 209 10.43 11.52 14.58
CA ALA A 209 10.68 12.97 14.67
C ALA A 209 9.41 13.74 14.25
N PRO A 210 8.58 14.23 15.20
CA PRO A 210 7.31 14.89 14.89
C PRO A 210 7.49 16.08 13.94
N GLY A 211 6.54 16.25 13.00
CA GLY A 211 6.54 17.34 12.02
C GLY A 211 7.53 17.17 10.86
N SER A 212 8.52 16.27 10.96
CA SER A 212 9.58 16.08 9.94
C SER A 212 9.14 15.52 8.58
N HIS A 213 7.83 15.31 8.38
CA HIS A 213 7.26 14.76 7.16
C HIS A 213 7.15 15.77 6.00
N HIS A 214 7.30 17.07 6.28
CA HIS A 214 7.59 18.14 5.31
C HIS A 214 6.89 18.00 3.94
N THR A 215 5.56 17.96 3.90
CA THR A 215 4.80 17.74 2.64
C THR A 215 4.87 18.92 1.66
N GLU A 216 5.30 20.10 2.11
CA GLU A 216 5.56 21.29 1.29
C GLU A 216 6.61 21.06 0.18
N ARG A 217 7.51 20.08 0.36
CA ARG A 217 8.51 19.68 -0.65
C ARG A 217 7.90 18.96 -1.87
N ILE A 218 6.61 18.62 -1.80
CA ILE A 218 5.87 17.93 -2.87
C ILE A 218 5.08 18.98 -3.64
N HIS A 219 5.42 19.21 -4.89
CA HIS A 219 4.79 20.27 -5.69
C HIS A 219 4.46 19.80 -7.11
N ARG A 220 3.56 20.55 -7.76
CA ARG A 220 3.32 20.40 -9.20
C ARG A 220 4.47 21.08 -9.95
N GLY A 221 5.07 20.36 -10.90
CA GLY A 221 6.04 20.92 -11.84
C GLY A 221 5.38 21.34 -13.15
N LEU A 222 6.18 21.41 -14.22
CA LEU A 222 5.68 21.50 -15.60
C LEU A 222 5.14 20.16 -16.12
N GLU A 223 5.69 19.04 -15.63
CA GLU A 223 5.32 17.68 -16.01
C GLU A 223 4.14 17.17 -15.15
N ARG A 224 3.39 16.20 -15.68
CA ARG A 224 2.20 15.63 -15.02
C ARG A 224 2.49 15.00 -13.63
N PRO A 225 3.52 14.16 -13.44
CA PRO A 225 3.82 13.61 -12.12
C PRO A 225 4.42 14.67 -11.19
N LEU A 226 4.06 14.57 -9.91
CA LEU A 226 4.54 15.45 -8.85
C LEU A 226 6.07 15.40 -8.72
N GLU A 227 6.61 16.55 -8.36
CA GLU A 227 8.02 16.73 -8.04
C GLU A 227 8.21 16.68 -6.53
N VAL A 228 9.39 16.21 -6.11
CA VAL A 228 9.76 16.05 -4.70
C VAL A 228 11.18 16.57 -4.54
N GLU A 229 11.33 17.70 -3.85
CA GLU A 229 12.64 18.25 -3.48
C GLU A 229 13.34 17.34 -2.45
N ALA A 230 14.66 17.46 -2.27
CA ALA A 230 15.43 16.63 -1.34
C ALA A 230 14.91 16.69 0.12
N PRO A 231 14.99 15.60 0.92
CA PRO A 231 14.50 15.61 2.29
C PRO A 231 15.50 16.27 3.24
N THR A 232 15.03 17.22 4.04
CA THR A 232 15.79 17.72 5.19
C THR A 232 15.74 16.70 6.32
N ARG A 233 16.91 16.27 6.82
CA ARG A 233 17.00 15.42 8.01
C ARG A 233 16.84 16.26 9.28
N PRO A 234 15.95 15.89 10.22
CA PRO A 234 15.81 16.60 11.49
C PRO A 234 17.02 16.35 12.40
N SER A 235 17.20 17.19 13.43
CA SER A 235 18.25 17.01 14.43
C SER A 235 18.04 15.73 15.25
N GLU A 236 19.10 15.17 15.85
CA GLU A 236 18.98 13.98 16.70
C GLU A 236 18.13 14.21 17.96
N ASP A 237 18.06 15.46 18.44
CA ASP A 237 17.21 15.87 19.57
C ASP A 237 15.73 16.01 19.18
N SER A 238 15.39 15.94 17.88
CA SER A 238 13.99 15.98 17.40
C SER A 238 13.25 14.64 17.58
N TYR A 239 13.96 13.56 17.93
CA TYR A 239 13.38 12.21 18.00
C TYR A 239 12.79 11.92 19.38
N ILE A 240 11.51 11.56 19.41
CA ILE A 240 10.81 11.12 20.62
C ILE A 240 10.48 9.62 20.57
N ASP A 241 10.20 9.03 21.74
CA ASP A 241 9.55 7.73 21.84
C ASP A 241 8.00 7.93 21.87
N PRO A 242 7.24 7.34 20.94
CA PRO A 242 5.77 7.27 20.99
C PRO A 242 5.24 6.22 21.99
N GLU A 243 6.12 5.60 22.77
CA GLU A 243 5.83 4.65 23.87
C GLU A 243 4.93 3.50 23.43
N LEU A 244 5.26 2.87 22.29
CA LEU A 244 4.42 1.84 21.68
C LEU A 244 4.34 0.57 22.54
N LYS A 245 3.10 0.14 22.79
CA LYS A 245 2.74 -1.05 23.58
C LYS A 245 2.18 -2.16 22.71
N ARG A 246 2.23 -3.40 23.22
CA ARG A 246 1.58 -4.55 22.57
C ARG A 246 0.12 -4.21 22.25
N GLY A 247 -0.28 -4.41 20.99
CA GLY A 247 -1.65 -4.12 20.52
C GLY A 247 -1.93 -2.66 20.16
N ASP A 248 -0.98 -1.74 20.31
CA ASP A 248 -1.10 -0.39 19.72
C ASP A 248 -1.11 -0.44 18.19
N LEU A 249 -1.69 0.59 17.57
CA LEU A 249 -1.56 0.87 16.14
C LEU A 249 -0.93 2.26 15.95
N LEU A 250 0.31 2.28 15.46
CA LEU A 250 0.94 3.51 14.94
C LEU A 250 0.57 3.66 13.46
N LEU A 251 0.05 4.83 13.08
CA LEU A 251 0.00 5.33 11.71
C LEU A 251 1.12 6.34 11.53
N MET A 252 1.93 6.23 10.48
CA MET A 252 3.04 7.15 10.19
C MET A 252 3.06 7.53 8.70
N ASN A 253 3.21 8.82 8.42
CA ASN A 253 3.34 9.35 7.08
C ASN A 253 4.62 8.84 6.41
N MET A 254 4.54 8.46 5.13
CA MET A 254 5.66 8.03 4.28
C MET A 254 6.94 8.89 4.34
N HIS A 255 6.81 10.20 4.57
CA HIS A 255 7.92 11.13 4.64
C HIS A 255 8.44 11.37 6.07
N LEU A 256 7.76 10.89 7.11
CA LEU A 256 8.19 11.11 8.49
C LEU A 256 9.53 10.40 8.76
N TRP A 257 10.47 11.16 9.32
CA TRP A 257 11.74 10.59 9.73
C TRP A 257 11.59 9.80 11.01
N HIS A 258 12.14 8.59 10.99
CA HIS A 258 12.12 7.67 12.11
C HIS A 258 13.44 6.87 12.17
N ARG A 259 13.72 6.31 13.34
CA ARG A 259 14.83 5.38 13.60
C ARG A 259 14.37 4.34 14.60
N ALA A 260 15.08 3.23 14.73
CA ALA A 260 14.70 2.22 15.72
C ALA A 260 15.92 1.66 16.43
N ASN A 261 15.92 1.72 17.76
CA ASN A 261 17.04 1.33 18.61
C ASN A 261 17.32 -0.17 18.52
N GLY A 262 18.53 -0.58 18.92
CA GLY A 262 18.88 -2.01 18.99
C GLY A 262 18.07 -2.74 20.07
N ASN A 263 17.88 -4.05 19.88
CA ASN A 263 17.30 -4.90 20.91
C ASN A 263 18.43 -5.38 21.82
N THR A 264 18.45 -4.89 23.07
CA THR A 264 19.45 -5.25 24.08
C THR A 264 18.96 -6.30 25.08
N SER A 265 17.70 -6.72 24.95
CA SER A 265 17.06 -7.70 25.81
C SER A 265 17.42 -9.15 25.42
N ASN A 266 16.87 -10.10 26.18
CA ASN A 266 16.89 -11.54 25.87
C ASN A 266 15.58 -12.03 25.22
N SER A 267 14.68 -11.13 24.82
CA SER A 267 13.42 -11.45 24.13
C SER A 267 13.42 -10.94 22.68
N HIS A 268 12.59 -11.52 21.84
CA HIS A 268 12.39 -11.09 20.47
C HIS A 268 11.52 -9.82 20.43
N ARG A 269 11.94 -8.79 19.67
CA ARG A 269 11.10 -7.63 19.39
C ARG A 269 10.38 -7.85 18.07
N ILE A 270 9.16 -8.34 18.16
CA ILE A 270 8.31 -8.69 17.03
C ILE A 270 7.23 -7.62 16.83
N GLY A 271 6.92 -7.32 15.58
CA GLY A 271 5.74 -6.57 15.21
C GLY A 271 5.43 -6.71 13.73
N ALA A 272 4.24 -6.26 13.32
CA ALA A 272 3.95 -6.06 11.91
C ALA A 272 4.25 -4.61 11.51
N PHE A 273 4.72 -4.43 10.27
CA PHE A 273 4.53 -3.18 9.55
C PHE A 273 3.89 -3.44 8.18
N ASN A 274 2.79 -2.75 7.91
CA ASN A 274 2.10 -2.82 6.63
C ASN A 274 2.10 -1.44 5.98
N LYS A 275 2.02 -1.41 4.65
CA LYS A 275 2.02 -0.18 3.88
C LYS A 275 0.79 -0.11 3.02
N TYR A 276 0.01 0.95 3.16
CA TYR A 276 -1.18 1.19 2.36
C TYR A 276 -1.02 2.49 1.58
N ALA A 277 -1.08 2.40 0.25
CA ALA A 277 -1.15 3.56 -0.62
C ALA A 277 -2.60 3.93 -0.92
N ALA A 278 -2.86 5.20 -1.18
CA ALA A 278 -4.15 5.63 -1.72
C ALA A 278 -4.37 5.00 -3.11
N ALA A 279 -5.58 4.51 -3.38
CA ALA A 279 -5.92 3.87 -4.66
C ALA A 279 -5.66 4.77 -5.88
N ASN A 280 -5.85 6.09 -5.72
CA ASN A 280 -5.56 7.10 -6.74
C ASN A 280 -4.12 7.61 -6.71
N ALA A 281 -3.22 7.05 -5.88
CA ALA A 281 -1.80 7.37 -5.87
C ALA A 281 -0.94 6.09 -6.04
N PRO A 282 -1.00 5.42 -7.20
CA PRO A 282 -0.26 4.18 -7.43
C PRO A 282 1.26 4.41 -7.32
N PRO A 283 2.03 3.41 -6.85
CA PRO A 283 3.48 3.51 -6.83
C PRO A 283 4.07 3.76 -8.21
N ALA A 284 4.97 4.73 -8.34
CA ALA A 284 5.52 5.13 -9.65
C ALA A 284 6.29 4.01 -10.37
N THR A 285 6.77 3.01 -9.63
CA THR A 285 7.43 1.80 -10.19
C THR A 285 6.48 0.63 -10.47
N GLY A 286 5.21 0.74 -10.05
CA GLY A 286 4.16 -0.26 -10.15
C GLY A 286 3.91 -1.01 -8.84
N TRP A 287 2.71 -1.59 -8.70
CA TRP A 287 2.30 -2.34 -7.50
C TRP A 287 3.15 -3.60 -7.29
N PHE A 288 3.26 -4.05 -6.04
CA PHE A 288 3.62 -5.44 -5.78
C PHE A 288 2.47 -6.35 -6.26
N LEU A 289 2.81 -7.46 -6.91
CA LEU A 289 1.83 -8.42 -7.44
C LEU A 289 1.68 -9.57 -6.43
N TYR A 290 0.57 -9.60 -5.72
CA TYR A 290 0.26 -10.68 -4.79
C TYR A 290 -0.24 -11.93 -5.54
N ASP A 291 0.07 -13.11 -5.02
CA ASP A 291 -0.42 -14.37 -5.60
C ASP A 291 -1.95 -14.48 -5.45
N ASP A 292 -2.62 -15.20 -6.34
CA ASP A 292 -4.09 -15.39 -6.26
C ASP A 292 -4.50 -16.09 -4.95
N GLN A 293 -3.61 -16.91 -4.38
CA GLN A 293 -3.80 -17.55 -3.08
C GLN A 293 -3.85 -16.55 -1.90
N VAL A 294 -3.20 -15.38 -2.03
CA VAL A 294 -3.30 -14.30 -1.03
C VAL A 294 -4.68 -13.64 -1.14
N ASN A 295 -5.12 -13.34 -2.36
CA ASN A 295 -6.48 -12.85 -2.61
C ASN A 295 -7.55 -13.83 -2.10
N ASP A 296 -7.31 -15.14 -2.25
CA ASP A 296 -8.24 -16.15 -1.76
C ASP A 296 -8.28 -16.31 -0.24
N ALA A 297 -7.19 -15.98 0.47
CA ALA A 297 -7.13 -15.98 1.93
C ALA A 297 -7.85 -14.79 2.58
N LEU A 298 -8.13 -13.71 1.83
CA LEU A 298 -8.87 -12.53 2.29
C LEU A 298 -10.39 -12.71 2.18
N SER A 299 -11.14 -12.04 3.06
CA SER A 299 -12.60 -11.97 2.98
C SER A 299 -13.06 -11.37 1.65
N PRO A 300 -14.26 -11.73 1.14
CA PRO A 300 -14.79 -11.19 -0.11
C PRO A 300 -14.82 -9.66 -0.18
N THR A 301 -14.95 -8.99 0.96
CA THR A 301 -14.90 -7.52 1.07
C THR A 301 -13.47 -6.98 1.11
N GLY A 302 -12.55 -7.60 1.86
CA GLY A 302 -11.18 -7.10 2.00
C GLY A 302 -10.27 -7.43 0.83
N ARG A 303 -10.68 -8.30 -0.10
CA ARG A 303 -10.01 -8.48 -1.41
C ARG A 303 -9.76 -7.16 -2.15
N SER A 304 -10.60 -6.14 -1.96
CA SER A 304 -10.38 -4.81 -2.56
C SER A 304 -9.12 -4.11 -2.06
N VAL A 305 -8.55 -4.53 -0.92
CA VAL A 305 -7.29 -3.98 -0.39
C VAL A 305 -6.10 -4.33 -1.29
N LEU A 306 -6.18 -5.37 -2.11
CA LEU A 306 -5.15 -5.68 -3.09
C LEU A 306 -5.38 -4.84 -4.35
N ALA A 307 -4.42 -3.98 -4.70
CA ALA A 307 -4.50 -3.22 -5.96
C ALA A 307 -4.39 -4.13 -7.19
N ARG A 308 -3.54 -5.16 -7.11
CA ARG A 308 -3.31 -6.17 -8.14
C ARG A 308 -2.98 -7.50 -7.47
N HIS A 309 -3.50 -8.59 -8.04
CA HIS A 309 -3.08 -9.96 -7.74
C HIS A 309 -3.05 -10.76 -9.05
N SER A 310 -2.11 -11.70 -9.17
CA SER A 310 -2.09 -12.72 -10.22
C SER A 310 -0.99 -13.74 -9.95
N ASN A 311 -1.24 -15.01 -10.26
CA ASN A 311 -0.16 -16.01 -10.39
C ASN A 311 0.64 -15.89 -11.70
N LYS A 312 0.28 -14.96 -12.62
CA LYS A 312 1.06 -14.67 -13.83
C LYS A 312 2.30 -13.82 -13.52
N THR A 313 3.37 -14.06 -14.26
CA THR A 313 4.58 -13.23 -14.21
C THR A 313 4.43 -11.96 -15.06
N ILE A 314 5.18 -10.91 -14.69
CA ILE A 314 5.33 -9.70 -15.50
C ILE A 314 6.50 -9.95 -16.45
N ASP A 315 6.17 -10.35 -17.68
CA ASP A 315 7.11 -10.85 -18.69
C ASP A 315 7.58 -9.75 -19.64
N SER A 316 6.82 -8.65 -19.74
CA SER A 316 7.14 -7.53 -20.62
C SER A 316 6.88 -6.16 -19.99
N THR A 317 7.49 -5.13 -20.57
CA THR A 317 7.23 -3.72 -20.27
C THR A 317 6.94 -2.93 -21.54
N ARG A 318 6.17 -1.85 -21.39
CA ARG A 318 5.84 -0.92 -22.47
C ARG A 318 5.87 0.54 -21.98
N LEU A 319 6.23 1.46 -22.86
CA LEU A 319 6.24 2.90 -22.64
C LEU A 319 5.12 3.56 -23.44
N LEU A 320 4.10 4.06 -22.75
CA LEU A 320 3.18 5.05 -23.28
C LEU A 320 3.93 6.39 -23.39
N LEU A 321 4.61 6.59 -24.54
CA LEU A 321 5.29 7.84 -24.84
C LEU A 321 4.28 8.82 -25.45
N VAL A 322 3.94 9.86 -24.71
CA VAL A 322 2.94 10.87 -25.10
C VAL A 322 3.66 12.16 -25.50
N ARG A 323 3.16 12.87 -26.52
CA ARG A 323 3.59 14.25 -26.79
C ARG A 323 2.48 15.26 -26.46
N GLU A 324 2.88 16.42 -25.96
CA GLU A 324 1.96 17.54 -25.73
C GLU A 324 1.57 18.19 -27.06
N SER A 325 0.54 17.65 -27.69
CA SER A 325 -0.26 18.27 -28.74
C SER A 325 -1.71 18.44 -28.26
N ASN A 326 -2.52 19.25 -28.97
CA ASN A 326 -3.91 19.51 -28.61
C ASN A 326 -4.73 18.21 -28.40
N ASP A 327 -4.42 17.17 -29.16
CA ASP A 327 -5.14 15.89 -29.17
C ASP A 327 -4.41 14.75 -28.44
N ARG A 328 -3.27 15.04 -27.78
CA ARG A 328 -2.39 14.12 -27.01
C ARG A 328 -2.08 12.82 -27.75
N GLU A 329 -1.07 12.85 -28.62
CA GLU A 329 -0.68 11.68 -29.42
C GLU A 329 0.31 10.76 -28.69
N VAL A 330 0.19 9.46 -28.99
CA VAL A 330 1.01 8.36 -28.47
C VAL A 330 1.89 7.80 -29.57
N LEU A 331 3.15 7.46 -29.26
CA LEU A 331 4.04 6.76 -30.20
C LEU A 331 3.79 5.24 -30.19
N LEU A 332 3.52 4.70 -31.37
CA LEU A 332 3.46 3.26 -31.64
C LEU A 332 4.58 2.85 -32.61
N LEU A 333 4.95 1.57 -32.55
CA LEU A 333 5.89 0.89 -33.45
C LEU A 333 5.18 -0.25 -34.18
N THR A 334 5.54 -0.50 -35.42
CA THR A 334 5.15 -1.73 -36.13
C THR A 334 6.05 -2.88 -35.67
N ASP A 335 5.46 -3.94 -35.08
CA ASP A 335 6.17 -5.16 -34.70
C ASP A 335 6.56 -6.01 -35.93
N PRO A 336 7.45 -7.02 -35.80
CA PRO A 336 7.85 -7.87 -36.92
C PRO A 336 6.71 -8.70 -37.56
N GLN A 337 5.53 -8.71 -36.95
CA GLN A 337 4.31 -9.36 -37.45
C GLN A 337 3.34 -8.35 -38.11
N GLY A 338 3.69 -7.07 -38.17
CA GLY A 338 2.89 -6.00 -38.78
C GLY A 338 1.87 -5.33 -37.84
N ARG A 339 1.84 -5.68 -36.56
CA ARG A 339 0.92 -5.09 -35.56
C ARG A 339 1.50 -3.82 -34.96
N LEU A 340 0.64 -2.98 -34.41
CA LEU A 340 1.01 -1.74 -33.74
C LEU A 340 1.19 -1.96 -32.23
N ALA A 341 2.36 -1.65 -31.71
CA ALA A 341 2.74 -1.87 -30.32
C ALA A 341 3.32 -0.60 -29.70
N LEU A 342 3.12 -0.39 -28.40
CA LEU A 342 3.91 0.60 -27.66
C LEU A 342 5.40 0.17 -27.67
N PRO A 343 6.37 1.11 -27.66
CA PRO A 343 7.77 0.78 -27.50
C PRO A 343 8.05 0.09 -26.15
N GLY A 344 8.96 -0.87 -26.12
CA GLY A 344 9.26 -1.70 -24.96
C GLY A 344 9.62 -3.14 -25.31
N GLY A 345 9.80 -4.01 -24.32
CA GLY A 345 10.35 -5.36 -24.54
C GLY A 345 10.22 -6.28 -23.32
N PRO A 346 10.92 -7.42 -23.31
CA PRO A 346 10.89 -8.39 -22.22
C PRO A 346 11.48 -7.81 -20.92
N THR A 347 11.05 -8.34 -19.77
CA THR A 347 11.51 -7.89 -18.45
C THR A 347 12.83 -8.54 -18.03
N PHE A 348 13.56 -7.85 -17.15
CA PHE A 348 14.62 -8.43 -16.32
C PHE A 348 14.65 -7.74 -14.95
N THR A 349 15.15 -8.44 -13.93
CA THR A 349 15.30 -7.88 -12.58
C THR A 349 16.63 -7.15 -12.43
N GLU A 350 16.57 -5.86 -12.12
CA GLU A 350 17.74 -5.09 -11.69
C GLU A 350 18.14 -5.45 -10.25
N LYS A 351 19.45 -5.48 -9.97
CA LYS A 351 20.03 -5.82 -8.65
C LYS A 351 21.11 -4.81 -8.22
N ALA A 352 20.90 -3.53 -8.55
CA ALA A 352 21.86 -2.46 -8.24
C ALA A 352 21.78 -1.99 -6.78
N ILE A 353 20.64 -2.19 -6.13
CA ILE A 353 20.44 -2.01 -4.69
C ILE A 353 20.06 -3.37 -4.09
N ALA A 354 20.66 -3.74 -2.96
CA ALA A 354 20.23 -4.90 -2.19
C ALA A 354 18.91 -4.55 -1.48
N ASP A 355 17.80 -5.02 -2.04
CA ASP A 355 16.45 -4.77 -1.54
C ASP A 355 15.56 -6.00 -1.81
N TRP A 356 14.46 -6.10 -1.06
CA TRP A 356 13.48 -7.20 -1.18
C TRP A 356 12.32 -6.89 -2.13
N ASP A 357 12.16 -5.63 -2.56
CA ASP A 357 11.10 -5.23 -3.47
C ASP A 357 11.35 -5.73 -4.91
N ALA A 358 10.84 -6.92 -5.22
CA ALA A 358 10.55 -7.30 -6.60
C ALA A 358 9.42 -6.41 -7.17
N GLY A 359 9.55 -5.99 -8.43
CA GLY A 359 8.51 -5.24 -9.15
C GLY A 359 8.95 -3.96 -9.86
N ASN A 360 10.16 -3.44 -9.62
CA ASN A 360 10.71 -2.35 -10.44
C ASN A 360 11.30 -2.91 -11.73
N TYR A 361 10.61 -2.69 -12.86
CA TYR A 361 11.05 -3.10 -14.20
C TYR A 361 11.47 -1.92 -15.09
N ILE A 362 11.66 -0.72 -14.52
CA ILE A 362 12.01 0.49 -15.28
C ILE A 362 13.33 0.32 -16.04
N ALA A 363 14.31 -0.39 -15.47
CA ALA A 363 15.59 -0.66 -16.13
C ALA A 363 15.43 -1.51 -17.40
N ALA A 364 14.50 -2.48 -17.38
CA ALA A 364 14.20 -3.31 -18.55
C ALA A 364 13.48 -2.50 -19.63
N LEU A 365 12.52 -1.65 -19.23
CA LEU A 365 11.85 -0.74 -20.14
C LEU A 365 12.85 0.22 -20.82
N GLN A 366 13.67 0.91 -20.03
CA GLN A 366 14.60 1.90 -20.55
C GLN A 366 15.66 1.28 -21.46
N ALA A 367 16.11 0.05 -21.18
CA ALA A 367 16.98 -0.70 -22.09
C ALA A 367 16.29 -0.94 -23.44
N ALA A 368 15.07 -1.50 -23.45
CA ALA A 368 14.32 -1.77 -24.67
C ALA A 368 13.98 -0.50 -25.48
N VAL A 369 13.56 0.56 -24.80
CA VAL A 369 13.25 1.88 -25.39
C VAL A 369 14.50 2.51 -26.01
N ARG A 370 15.66 2.42 -25.34
CA ARG A 370 16.94 2.88 -25.90
C ARG A 370 17.39 2.05 -27.10
N ASP A 371 17.09 0.76 -27.12
CA ASP A 371 17.44 -0.11 -28.23
C ASP A 371 16.56 0.11 -29.46
N GLN A 372 15.27 0.36 -29.27
CA GLN A 372 14.31 0.62 -30.35
C GLN A 372 14.34 2.07 -30.84
N LEU A 373 14.36 3.04 -29.94
CA LEU A 373 14.14 4.46 -30.25
C LEU A 373 15.39 5.34 -30.10
N ARG A 374 16.47 4.84 -29.46
CA ARG A 374 17.64 5.67 -29.06
C ARG A 374 17.28 6.82 -28.11
N ILE A 375 16.18 6.67 -27.38
CA ILE A 375 15.71 7.58 -26.33
C ILE A 375 16.18 7.09 -24.96
N GLU A 376 16.55 8.02 -24.07
CA GLU A 376 16.63 7.78 -22.63
C GLU A 376 15.62 8.69 -21.93
N THR A 377 14.76 8.12 -21.07
CA THR A 377 13.81 8.90 -20.26
C THR A 377 14.43 9.22 -18.89
N PRO A 378 14.32 10.46 -18.38
CA PRO A 378 14.88 10.82 -17.08
C PRO A 378 14.17 10.11 -15.91
N TRP A 379 12.87 9.85 -16.09
CA TRP A 379 11.98 9.13 -15.18
C TRP A 379 10.86 8.48 -16.00
N VAL A 380 10.12 7.54 -15.42
CA VAL A 380 8.82 7.08 -15.94
C VAL A 380 7.81 6.93 -14.79
N SER A 381 6.52 6.84 -15.09
CA SER A 381 5.49 6.60 -14.07
C SER A 381 4.60 5.42 -14.47
N TYR A 382 4.37 4.49 -13.57
CA TYR A 382 3.50 3.32 -13.78
C TYR A 382 2.07 3.73 -14.17
N VAL A 383 1.52 3.06 -15.18
CA VAL A 383 0.15 3.24 -15.66
C VAL A 383 -0.74 2.07 -15.23
N GLY A 384 -0.32 0.85 -15.53
CA GLY A 384 -1.12 -0.35 -15.35
C GLY A 384 -0.33 -1.63 -15.64
N ASP A 385 -0.85 -2.76 -15.16
CA ASP A 385 -0.45 -4.11 -15.54
C ASP A 385 -1.59 -4.71 -16.36
N PHE A 386 -1.30 -5.17 -17.58
CA PHE A 386 -2.29 -5.64 -18.55
C PHE A 386 -1.93 -7.05 -19.07
N PRO A 387 -2.90 -7.88 -19.50
CA PRO A 387 -2.60 -9.16 -20.12
C PRO A 387 -1.82 -8.98 -21.44
N GLU A 388 -0.73 -9.73 -21.61
CA GLU A 388 -0.02 -9.83 -22.89
C GLU A 388 0.57 -11.24 -23.03
N GLY A 389 0.08 -11.99 -24.03
CA GLY A 389 0.40 -13.42 -24.16
C GLY A 389 0.00 -14.22 -22.92
N ASP A 390 0.88 -15.13 -22.48
CA ASP A 390 0.67 -15.95 -21.29
C ASP A 390 0.85 -15.17 -19.98
N GLY A 391 1.63 -14.07 -19.99
CA GLY A 391 1.95 -13.26 -18.82
C GLY A 391 1.21 -11.93 -18.70
N LEU A 392 1.87 -10.97 -18.07
CA LEU A 392 1.46 -9.58 -17.93
C LEU A 392 2.51 -8.62 -18.51
N CYS A 393 2.02 -7.53 -19.10
CA CYS A 393 2.79 -6.37 -19.53
C CYS A 393 2.63 -5.23 -18.51
N ARG A 394 3.74 -4.76 -17.92
CA ARG A 394 3.75 -3.54 -17.09
C ARG A 394 3.98 -2.30 -17.94
N VAL A 395 2.99 -1.42 -17.96
CA VAL A 395 3.03 -0.17 -18.72
C VAL A 395 3.47 0.97 -17.83
N TYR A 396 4.42 1.75 -18.34
CA TYR A 396 4.82 3.03 -17.78
C TYR A 396 4.56 4.14 -18.81
N ALA A 397 4.52 5.39 -18.38
CA ALA A 397 4.35 6.55 -19.24
C ALA A 397 5.43 7.60 -19.02
N TYR A 398 5.68 8.37 -20.07
CA TYR A 398 6.49 9.59 -20.07
C TYR A 398 5.88 10.58 -21.06
N THR A 399 5.80 11.86 -20.67
CA THR A 399 5.36 12.94 -21.57
C THR A 399 6.57 13.66 -22.12
N LEU A 400 6.70 13.73 -23.44
CA LEU A 400 7.64 14.61 -24.11
C LEU A 400 7.21 16.07 -23.94
N ASN A 401 8.14 16.93 -23.54
CA ASN A 401 7.96 18.37 -23.66
C ASN A 401 7.81 18.78 -25.15
N GLY A 402 7.31 19.99 -25.39
CA GLY A 402 7.05 20.50 -26.75
C GLY A 402 8.28 20.67 -27.67
N LEU A 403 9.51 20.44 -27.18
CA LEU A 403 10.71 20.38 -28.03
C LEU A 403 10.90 18.98 -28.65
N GLY A 404 10.30 17.95 -28.03
CA GLY A 404 10.35 16.56 -28.49
C GLY A 404 11.74 15.97 -28.58
N PHE A 405 11.85 14.88 -29.33
CA PHE A 405 13.12 14.31 -29.76
C PHE A 405 13.23 14.49 -31.29
N PRO A 406 14.25 15.21 -31.80
CA PRO A 406 14.35 15.57 -33.22
C PRO A 406 14.93 14.44 -34.08
N VAL A 407 14.37 13.23 -33.97
CA VAL A 407 14.80 12.04 -34.71
C VAL A 407 13.61 11.30 -35.31
N HIS A 408 13.79 10.81 -36.54
CA HIS A 408 12.83 9.97 -37.23
C HIS A 408 13.01 8.51 -36.81
N TYR A 409 11.98 7.89 -36.23
CA TYR A 409 11.99 6.48 -35.87
C TYR A 409 11.47 5.64 -37.05
N ALA A 410 12.23 4.63 -37.48
CA ALA A 410 11.79 3.73 -38.55
C ALA A 410 10.64 2.84 -38.07
N GLY A 411 9.57 2.75 -38.86
CA GLY A 411 8.40 1.94 -38.50
C GLY A 411 7.62 2.44 -37.28
N ALA A 412 7.68 3.75 -36.99
CA ALA A 412 6.93 4.35 -35.89
C ALA A 412 5.90 5.35 -36.37
N GLU A 413 4.82 5.48 -35.61
CA GLU A 413 3.71 6.37 -35.90
C GLU A 413 3.18 7.04 -34.63
N TRP A 414 2.91 8.35 -34.73
CA TRP A 414 2.17 9.08 -33.71
C TRP A 414 0.68 8.97 -33.99
N MET A 415 -0.10 8.52 -33.01
CA MET A 415 -1.56 8.40 -33.11
C MET A 415 -2.26 9.14 -31.96
N ASP A 416 -3.23 9.97 -32.31
CA ASP A 416 -4.21 10.51 -31.37
C ASP A 416 -5.21 9.43 -30.93
N ARG A 417 -6.07 9.76 -29.96
CA ARG A 417 -7.08 8.84 -29.41
C ARG A 417 -8.07 8.31 -30.46
N GLN A 418 -8.46 9.10 -31.47
CA GLN A 418 -9.38 8.66 -32.52
C GLN A 418 -8.69 7.65 -33.44
N ARG A 419 -7.44 7.90 -33.82
CA ARG A 419 -6.64 6.99 -34.67
C ARG A 419 -6.32 5.68 -33.95
N LEU A 420 -5.96 5.73 -32.66
CA LEU A 420 -5.85 4.54 -31.81
C LEU A 420 -7.16 3.74 -31.77
N GLN A 421 -8.30 4.43 -31.66
CA GLN A 421 -9.61 3.78 -31.63
C GLN A 421 -9.97 3.10 -32.97
N SER A 422 -9.57 3.67 -34.10
CA SER A 422 -9.72 3.06 -35.43
C SER A 422 -8.75 1.90 -35.67
N ALA A 423 -7.51 2.00 -35.20
CA ALA A 423 -6.46 0.98 -35.34
C ALA A 423 -6.59 -0.19 -34.34
N LYS A 424 -7.65 -0.22 -33.51
CA LYS A 424 -7.83 -1.24 -32.46
C LYS A 424 -7.68 -2.70 -32.91
N PRO A 425 -8.10 -3.13 -34.11
CA PRO A 425 -7.86 -4.50 -34.60
C PRO A 425 -6.39 -4.85 -34.81
N ASP A 426 -5.55 -3.85 -35.05
CA ASP A 426 -4.14 -3.97 -35.41
C ASP A 426 -3.21 -3.76 -34.20
N LEU A 427 -3.75 -3.34 -33.04
CA LEU A 427 -3.00 -3.16 -31.80
C LEU A 427 -2.53 -4.51 -31.21
N LEU A 428 -1.32 -4.52 -30.66
CA LEU A 428 -0.69 -5.70 -30.06
C LEU A 428 -1.46 -6.21 -28.83
N GLY A 429 -1.80 -5.32 -27.91
CA GLY A 429 -2.45 -5.63 -26.64
C GLY A 429 -3.97 -5.44 -26.65
N GLY A 430 -4.46 -4.47 -27.43
CA GLY A 430 -5.86 -4.04 -27.41
C GLY A 430 -6.25 -3.22 -26.17
N TRP A 431 -5.31 -3.02 -25.25
CA TRP A 431 -5.44 -2.29 -23.98
C TRP A 431 -4.77 -0.90 -24.01
N GLU A 432 -4.09 -0.54 -25.10
CA GLU A 432 -3.32 0.71 -25.22
C GLU A 432 -4.19 1.96 -25.02
N ILE A 433 -5.47 1.89 -25.41
CA ILE A 433 -6.46 2.96 -25.16
C ILE A 433 -6.79 3.07 -23.67
N GLU A 434 -6.91 1.96 -22.95
CA GLU A 434 -7.12 1.95 -21.49
C GLU A 434 -5.89 2.51 -20.76
N ALA A 435 -4.69 2.15 -21.22
CA ALA A 435 -3.45 2.74 -20.71
C ALA A 435 -3.37 4.26 -20.96
N LEU A 436 -3.82 4.74 -22.13
CA LEU A 436 -3.91 6.17 -22.40
C LEU A 436 -4.95 6.85 -21.49
N ASP A 437 -6.16 6.30 -21.40
CA ASP A 437 -7.24 6.84 -20.58
C ASP A 437 -6.83 6.91 -19.09
N LEU A 438 -6.17 5.88 -18.55
CA LEU A 438 -5.57 5.88 -17.21
C LEU A 438 -4.43 6.90 -17.07
N TRP A 439 -3.60 7.11 -18.09
CA TRP A 439 -2.55 8.12 -18.02
C TRP A 439 -3.12 9.53 -17.95
N VAL A 440 -4.15 9.84 -18.74
CA VAL A 440 -4.75 11.19 -18.83
C VAL A 440 -5.74 11.53 -17.71
N ASP A 441 -6.16 10.56 -16.90
CA ASP A 441 -7.02 10.76 -15.74
C ASP A 441 -6.34 11.63 -14.66
N ASP A 442 -6.84 12.85 -14.48
CA ASP A 442 -6.33 13.87 -13.55
C ASP A 442 -6.66 13.59 -12.08
N GLU A 443 -7.52 12.61 -11.77
CA GLU A 443 -7.78 12.15 -10.40
C GLU A 443 -6.65 11.27 -9.86
N ILE A 444 -5.83 10.71 -10.75
CA ILE A 444 -4.67 9.87 -10.40
C ILE A 444 -3.43 10.74 -10.13
N VAL A 445 -3.00 10.74 -8.87
CA VAL A 445 -1.78 11.39 -8.39
C VAL A 445 -0.57 10.51 -8.73
N ARG A 446 0.39 11.07 -9.48
CA ARG A 446 1.51 10.30 -10.05
C ARG A 446 2.85 10.81 -9.53
N GLY A 447 3.78 9.88 -9.28
CA GLY A 447 5.17 10.18 -8.93
C GLY A 447 6.15 9.85 -10.05
N LYS A 448 7.38 10.33 -9.93
CA LYS A 448 8.49 10.05 -10.87
C LYS A 448 9.28 8.82 -10.40
N GLY A 449 9.11 7.70 -11.10
CA GLY A 449 9.79 6.42 -10.83
C GLY A 449 11.15 6.35 -11.52
N LEU A 450 12.10 5.67 -10.87
CA LEU A 450 13.50 5.55 -11.31
C LEU A 450 14.02 4.11 -11.18
N THR A 451 15.11 3.81 -11.88
CA THR A 451 15.85 2.55 -11.70
C THR A 451 16.59 2.49 -10.36
N GLN A 452 16.92 1.28 -9.92
CA GLN A 452 17.77 1.09 -8.74
C GLN A 452 19.16 1.70 -8.97
N ALA A 453 19.74 1.59 -10.18
CA ALA A 453 21.04 2.18 -10.49
C ALA A 453 21.03 3.71 -10.42
N GLN A 454 19.99 4.36 -10.96
CA GLN A 454 19.79 5.82 -10.83
C GLN A 454 19.72 6.24 -9.35
N CYS A 455 19.05 5.46 -8.51
CA CYS A 455 18.92 5.77 -7.08
C CYS A 455 20.10 5.30 -6.21
N ARG A 456 20.97 4.41 -6.70
CA ARG A 456 22.08 3.85 -5.91
C ARG A 456 23.05 4.93 -5.41
N VAL A 457 23.29 5.95 -6.22
CA VAL A 457 24.19 7.06 -5.88
C VAL A 457 23.62 7.93 -4.76
N ASN A 458 22.28 7.98 -4.59
CA ASN A 458 21.65 8.85 -3.61
C ASN A 458 20.30 8.33 -3.09
N GLN A 459 20.35 7.22 -2.34
CA GLN A 459 19.19 6.53 -1.75
C GLN A 459 18.36 7.38 -0.77
N TYR A 460 18.87 8.56 -0.38
CA TYR A 460 18.29 9.41 0.66
C TYR A 460 18.09 10.87 0.25
N ALA A 461 18.43 11.29 -0.97
CA ALA A 461 18.42 12.72 -1.36
C ALA A 461 17.28 13.14 -2.29
N TYR A 462 16.27 12.29 -2.49
CA TYR A 462 15.07 12.59 -3.28
C TYR A 462 13.86 11.87 -2.69
#